data_AF-A0A7X7FKT9-F1
#
_entry.id   AF-A0A7X7FKT9-F1
#
_cell.length_a   1.000
_cell.length_b   1.000
_cell.length_c   1.000
_cell.angle_alpha   90.00
_cell.angle_beta   90.00
_cell.angle_gamma   90.00
#
_symmetry.space_group_name_H-M   'P 1'
#
loop_
_entity.id
_entity.type
_entity.pdbx_description
1 polymer ?
#
loop_
_entity_poly.entity_id
_entity_poly.type
_entity_poly.pdbx_seq_one_letter_code
_entity_poly.pdbx_strand_id
1 'polypeptide(L)'
;MTARTPKTSEIEVQRYITTGEHDPLHAAWAGRNLLAQAQAGDHGLRATLIEEVRRLTAGRECPSLPPGFDTGQFVLGKVGPMVRGLFPAKEQPVLLDLFAQSLVFVTREDIEKLLGEIQYLFTAWQIANLYLGSLHLPGLDGQPVELVGLSEATTFYVSMAYFRDGDPFADWVVHEAAHVFHNWKRSRAGLPHAGTREWLLDVAFAKREVFAYACEAYARILERAPSPAERRRLHAGYAQKWGPVAEGLDRAELVDVLAEAVRARNGWKRILGRCSPESSAASKPSAERV
;
A
#
# COMPACT_ATOMS: atom_id res chain seq x y z
N MET A 1 8.19 -25.56 -41.16
CA MET A 1 8.21 -24.57 -40.07
C MET A 1 8.63 -25.31 -38.80
N THR A 2 9.90 -25.25 -38.44
CA THR A 2 10.42 -25.87 -37.22
C THR A 2 10.12 -24.96 -36.04
N ALA A 3 9.29 -25.42 -35.10
CA ALA A 3 9.06 -24.74 -33.84
C ALA A 3 10.39 -24.62 -33.09
N ARG A 4 10.85 -23.39 -32.88
CA ARG A 4 12.09 -23.09 -32.16
C ARG A 4 11.81 -23.33 -30.68
N THR A 5 12.49 -24.28 -30.06
CA THR A 5 12.40 -24.50 -28.61
C THR A 5 12.85 -23.22 -27.90
N PRO A 6 12.04 -22.62 -27.01
CA PRO A 6 12.41 -21.39 -26.33
C PRO A 6 13.64 -21.61 -25.46
N LYS A 7 14.52 -20.61 -25.39
CA LYS A 7 15.68 -20.63 -24.48
C LYS A 7 15.19 -20.60 -23.04
N THR A 8 15.93 -21.19 -22.10
CA THR A 8 15.57 -21.20 -20.67
C THR A 8 15.26 -19.81 -20.12
N SER A 9 15.99 -18.78 -20.55
CA SER A 9 15.75 -17.38 -20.15
C SER A 9 14.42 -16.82 -20.69
N GLU A 10 13.97 -17.25 -21.87
CA GLU A 10 12.70 -16.80 -22.45
C GLU A 10 11.51 -17.38 -21.66
N ILE A 11 11.64 -18.60 -21.14
CA ILE A 11 10.65 -19.23 -20.26
C ILE A 11 10.57 -18.47 -18.92
N GLU A 12 11.71 -18.16 -18.31
CA GLU A 12 11.74 -17.39 -17.06
C GLU A 12 11.19 -15.97 -17.24
N VAL A 13 11.47 -15.31 -18.37
CA VAL A 13 10.86 -14.03 -18.73
C VAL A 13 9.34 -14.16 -18.83
N GLN A 14 8.83 -15.16 -19.55
CA GLN A 14 7.38 -15.34 -19.69
C GLN A 14 6.73 -15.63 -18.34
N ARG A 15 7.36 -16.45 -17.49
CA ARG A 15 6.90 -16.71 -16.12
C ARG A 15 6.81 -15.40 -15.34
N TYR A 16 7.88 -14.61 -15.32
CA TYR A 16 7.90 -13.33 -14.61
C TYR A 16 6.85 -12.35 -15.11
N ILE A 17 6.66 -12.21 -16.43
CA ILE A 17 5.60 -11.34 -16.96
C ILE A 17 4.22 -11.83 -16.53
N THR A 18 3.98 -13.14 -16.56
CA THR A 18 2.64 -13.70 -16.28
C THR A 18 2.31 -13.73 -14.79
N THR A 19 3.31 -13.94 -13.91
CA THR A 19 3.05 -14.21 -12.49
C THR A 19 3.79 -13.29 -11.52
N GLY A 20 4.74 -12.49 -12.01
CA GLY A 20 5.68 -11.73 -11.17
C GLY A 20 6.75 -12.57 -10.49
N GLU A 21 6.69 -13.91 -10.60
CA GLU A 21 7.68 -14.81 -10.02
C GLU A 21 8.90 -14.97 -10.93
N HIS A 22 10.08 -15.11 -10.33
CA HIS A 22 11.32 -15.40 -11.03
C HIS A 22 12.18 -16.34 -10.19
N ASP A 23 13.12 -17.05 -10.82
CA ASP A 23 14.18 -17.76 -10.11
C ASP A 23 15.11 -16.78 -9.36
N PRO A 24 15.18 -16.82 -8.01
CA PRO A 24 16.04 -15.93 -7.22
C PRO A 24 17.54 -16.09 -7.52
N LEU A 25 17.96 -17.22 -8.10
CA LEU A 25 19.35 -17.46 -8.48
C LEU A 25 19.65 -17.01 -9.92
N HIS A 26 18.64 -16.65 -10.70
CA HIS A 26 18.78 -16.31 -12.11
C HIS A 26 19.57 -17.37 -12.91
N ALA A 27 19.36 -18.66 -12.65
CA ALA A 27 20.12 -19.76 -13.23
C ALA A 27 19.98 -19.87 -14.75
N ALA A 28 18.93 -19.29 -15.32
CA ALA A 28 18.70 -19.26 -16.77
C ALA A 28 19.57 -18.24 -17.52
N TRP A 29 20.26 -17.33 -16.81
CA TRP A 29 21.08 -16.27 -17.41
C TRP A 29 22.56 -16.63 -17.42
N ALA A 30 23.26 -16.22 -18.48
CA ALA A 30 24.70 -16.39 -18.56
C ALA A 30 25.43 -15.35 -17.70
N GLY A 31 26.45 -15.77 -16.95
CA GLY A 31 27.30 -14.89 -16.18
C GLY A 31 28.66 -15.52 -15.90
N ARG A 32 29.71 -14.69 -15.82
CA ARG A 32 31.06 -15.16 -15.44
C ARG A 32 31.17 -15.56 -13.97
N ASN A 33 30.21 -15.12 -13.16
CA ASN A 33 30.02 -15.45 -11.74
C ASN A 33 28.56 -15.17 -11.34
N LEU A 34 28.18 -15.53 -10.11
CA LEU A 34 26.82 -15.38 -9.59
C LEU A 34 26.32 -13.92 -9.59
N LEU A 35 27.19 -12.94 -9.28
CA LEU A 35 26.81 -11.53 -9.29
C LEU A 35 26.47 -11.05 -10.71
N ALA A 36 27.32 -11.37 -11.69
CA ALA A 36 27.09 -11.01 -13.08
C ALA A 36 25.84 -11.72 -13.65
N GLN A 37 25.59 -12.97 -13.24
CA GLN A 37 24.39 -13.71 -13.58
C GLN A 37 23.13 -13.03 -13.02
N ALA A 38 23.14 -12.66 -11.73
CA ALA A 38 22.03 -11.95 -11.10
C ALA A 38 21.76 -10.59 -11.75
N GLN A 39 22.81 -9.81 -12.05
CA GLN A 39 22.69 -8.53 -12.75
C GLN A 39 22.10 -8.69 -14.15
N ALA A 40 22.55 -9.70 -14.90
CA ALA A 40 22.01 -9.98 -16.23
C ALA A 40 20.54 -10.43 -16.17
N GLY A 41 20.19 -11.23 -15.15
CA GLY A 41 18.84 -11.66 -14.86
C GLY A 41 17.89 -10.51 -14.55
N ASP A 42 18.22 -9.72 -13.53
CA ASP A 42 17.44 -8.56 -13.09
C ASP A 42 17.27 -7.55 -14.24
N HIS A 43 18.35 -7.20 -14.94
CA HIS A 43 18.27 -6.30 -16.10
C HIS A 43 17.39 -6.86 -17.23
N GLY A 44 17.52 -8.15 -17.55
CA GLY A 44 16.71 -8.79 -18.58
C GLY A 44 15.22 -8.76 -18.26
N LEU A 45 14.85 -9.12 -17.02
CA LEU A 45 13.47 -9.13 -16.56
C LEU A 45 12.85 -7.72 -16.55
N ARG A 46 13.59 -6.71 -16.07
CA ARG A 46 13.14 -5.31 -16.07
C ARG A 46 12.97 -4.74 -17.47
N ALA A 47 13.95 -4.99 -18.35
CA ALA A 47 13.88 -4.54 -19.73
C ALA A 47 12.63 -5.08 -20.43
N THR A 48 12.35 -6.38 -20.28
CA THR A 48 11.13 -6.96 -20.87
C THR A 48 9.86 -6.44 -20.23
N LEU A 49 9.83 -6.22 -18.92
CA LEU A 49 8.67 -5.62 -18.25
C LEU A 49 8.36 -4.22 -18.78
N ILE A 50 9.39 -3.39 -18.95
CA ILE A 50 9.27 -2.04 -19.52
C ILE A 50 8.78 -2.10 -20.97
N GLU A 51 9.35 -2.98 -21.79
CA GLU A 51 8.92 -3.19 -23.18
C GLU A 51 7.46 -3.62 -23.27
N GLU A 52 7.02 -4.50 -22.39
CA GLU A 52 5.64 -5.00 -22.38
C GLU A 52 4.66 -3.92 -21.94
N VAL A 53 5.00 -3.13 -20.90
CA VAL A 53 4.19 -1.97 -20.49
C VAL A 53 4.10 -0.94 -21.63
N ARG A 54 5.23 -0.64 -22.30
CA ARG A 54 5.22 0.24 -23.48
C ARG A 54 4.31 -0.28 -24.57
N ARG A 55 4.37 -1.59 -24.87
CA ARG A 55 3.56 -2.24 -25.91
C ARG A 55 2.07 -2.16 -25.58
N LEU A 56 1.69 -2.46 -24.34
CA LEU A 56 0.30 -2.44 -23.88
C LEU A 56 -0.29 -1.03 -23.80
N THR A 57 0.55 -0.02 -23.54
CA THR A 57 0.12 1.38 -23.39
C THR A 57 0.36 2.24 -24.63
N ALA A 58 0.87 1.65 -25.70
CA ALA A 58 1.12 2.33 -26.98
C ALA A 58 -0.17 2.97 -27.51
N GLY A 59 -0.09 4.26 -27.86
CA GLY A 59 -1.21 5.02 -28.41
C GLY A 59 -2.35 5.33 -27.43
N ARG A 60 -2.19 5.02 -26.14
CA ARG A 60 -3.17 5.40 -25.11
C ARG A 60 -2.99 6.85 -24.67
N GLU A 61 -4.07 7.48 -24.24
CA GLU A 61 -3.98 8.66 -23.39
C GLU A 61 -3.76 8.19 -21.95
N CYS A 62 -2.77 8.76 -21.28
CA CYS A 62 -2.47 8.42 -19.89
C CYS A 62 -2.76 9.62 -19.00
N PRO A 63 -3.42 9.41 -17.84
CA PRO A 63 -3.59 10.45 -16.85
C PRO A 63 -2.23 11.01 -16.41
N SER A 64 -2.17 12.32 -16.25
CA SER A 64 -1.04 13.04 -15.69
C SER A 64 -1.49 13.89 -14.52
N LEU A 65 -0.55 14.21 -13.63
CA LEU A 65 -0.82 15.19 -12.57
C LEU A 65 -0.91 16.60 -13.19
N PRO A 66 -1.72 17.49 -12.60
CA PRO A 66 -1.75 18.89 -13.01
C PRO A 66 -0.35 19.53 -12.93
N PRO A 67 -0.01 20.46 -13.83
CA PRO A 67 1.23 21.24 -13.71
C PRO A 67 1.33 21.94 -12.35
N GLY A 68 2.48 21.78 -11.68
CA GLY A 68 2.71 22.37 -10.36
C GLY A 68 1.98 21.67 -9.20
N PHE A 69 1.45 20.46 -9.41
CA PHE A 69 0.89 19.67 -8.32
C PHE A 69 1.95 19.34 -7.27
N ASP A 70 1.77 19.85 -6.05
CA ASP A 70 2.66 19.59 -4.92
C ASP A 70 2.20 18.32 -4.19
N THR A 71 2.78 17.18 -4.57
CA THR A 71 2.49 15.88 -3.96
C THR A 71 2.77 15.88 -2.46
N GLY A 72 3.78 16.62 -1.99
CA GLY A 72 4.14 16.72 -0.59
C GLY A 72 3.08 17.46 0.24
N GLN A 73 2.61 18.61 -0.23
CA GLN A 73 1.49 19.30 0.43
C GLN A 73 0.21 18.49 0.36
N PHE A 74 -0.05 17.84 -0.77
CA PHE A 74 -1.23 17.00 -0.95
C PHE A 74 -1.28 15.85 0.06
N VAL A 75 -0.22 15.05 0.17
CA VAL A 75 -0.17 13.93 1.11
C VAL A 75 -0.27 14.41 2.56
N LEU A 76 0.40 15.51 2.92
CA LEU A 76 0.30 16.10 4.26
C LEU A 76 -1.12 16.54 4.62
N GLY A 77 -1.88 17.05 3.65
CA GLY A 77 -3.31 17.36 3.81
C GLY A 77 -4.14 16.13 4.15
N LYS A 78 -3.82 14.98 3.56
CA LYS A 78 -4.51 13.70 3.76
C LYS A 78 -4.10 13.00 5.05
N VAL A 79 -2.80 12.80 5.27
CA VAL A 79 -2.29 11.98 6.39
C VAL A 79 -2.10 12.78 7.69
N GLY A 80 -2.02 14.12 7.60
CA GLY A 80 -1.75 14.99 8.75
C GLY A 80 -2.71 14.78 9.93
N PRO A 81 -4.05 14.74 9.73
CA PRO A 81 -4.99 14.47 10.82
C PRO A 81 -4.75 13.11 11.51
N MET A 82 -4.40 12.08 10.75
CA MET A 82 -4.10 10.74 11.25
C MET A 82 -2.81 10.74 12.08
N VAL A 83 -1.73 11.34 11.57
CA VAL A 83 -0.46 11.49 12.31
C VAL A 83 -0.67 12.22 13.64
N ARG A 84 -1.40 13.36 13.62
CA ARG A 84 -1.68 14.14 14.84
C ARG A 84 -2.56 13.40 15.85
N GLY A 85 -3.42 12.50 15.37
CA GLY A 85 -4.30 11.69 16.21
C GLY A 85 -3.60 10.50 16.88
N LEU A 86 -2.63 9.90 16.19
CA LEU A 86 -1.96 8.67 16.61
C LEU A 86 -0.68 8.94 17.42
N PHE A 87 0.07 9.99 17.07
CA PHE A 87 1.41 10.21 17.63
C PHE A 87 1.49 11.41 18.59
N PRO A 88 2.37 11.35 19.61
CA PRO A 88 2.65 12.49 20.48
C PRO A 88 3.19 13.68 19.68
N ALA A 89 2.89 14.91 20.12
CA ALA A 89 3.30 16.15 19.43
C ALA A 89 4.80 16.21 19.08
N LYS A 90 5.67 15.68 19.94
CA LYS A 90 7.12 15.63 19.72
C LYS A 90 7.57 14.71 18.56
N GLU A 91 6.75 13.75 18.15
CA GLU A 91 7.06 12.79 17.08
C GLU A 91 6.43 13.18 15.75
N GLN A 92 5.43 14.08 15.78
CA GLN A 92 4.67 14.46 14.59
C GLN A 92 5.53 15.11 13.49
N PRO A 93 6.46 16.06 13.77
CA PRO A 93 7.27 16.67 12.71
C PRO A 93 8.06 15.64 11.91
N VAL A 94 8.74 14.70 12.61
CA VAL A 94 9.53 13.64 11.99
C VAL A 94 8.69 12.78 11.04
N LEU A 95 7.47 12.43 11.45
CA LEU A 95 6.57 11.63 10.62
C LEU A 95 5.98 12.41 9.46
N LEU A 96 5.64 13.69 9.66
CA LEU A 96 5.15 14.54 8.58
C LEU A 96 6.24 14.75 7.53
N ASP A 97 7.47 15.01 7.94
CA ASP A 97 8.62 15.17 7.03
C ASP A 97 8.88 13.88 6.22
N LEU A 98 8.72 12.71 6.86
CA LEU A 98 8.78 11.41 6.18
C LEU A 98 7.66 11.30 5.13
N PHE A 99 6.41 11.56 5.50
CA PHE A 99 5.27 11.39 4.60
C PHE A 99 5.26 12.38 3.43
N ALA A 100 5.78 13.59 3.61
CA ALA A 100 5.89 14.59 2.56
C ALA A 100 6.67 14.10 1.32
N GLN A 101 7.47 13.04 1.48
CA GLN A 101 8.30 12.44 0.42
C GLN A 101 7.90 10.99 0.10
N SER A 102 6.82 10.48 0.70
CA SER A 102 6.47 9.06 0.66
C SER A 102 5.47 8.69 -0.45
N LEU A 103 4.69 9.66 -0.96
CA LEU A 103 3.67 9.40 -1.97
C LEU A 103 4.26 9.48 -3.39
N VAL A 104 4.04 8.44 -4.17
CA VAL A 104 4.30 8.43 -5.62
C VAL A 104 3.01 8.09 -6.34
N PHE A 105 2.47 9.03 -7.11
CA PHE A 105 1.46 8.67 -8.11
C PHE A 105 2.15 8.05 -9.32
N VAL A 106 1.69 6.88 -9.76
CA VAL A 106 2.31 6.18 -10.88
C VAL A 106 1.79 6.75 -12.20
N THR A 107 2.64 7.53 -12.87
CA THR A 107 2.32 8.27 -14.10
C THR A 107 3.04 7.65 -15.31
N ARG A 108 2.71 8.14 -16.51
CA ARG A 108 3.44 7.78 -17.74
C ARG A 108 4.89 8.24 -17.69
N GLU A 109 5.15 9.39 -17.09
CA GLU A 109 6.47 10.01 -17.05
C GLU A 109 7.43 9.24 -16.13
N ASP A 110 6.89 8.62 -15.08
CA ASP A 110 7.70 7.96 -14.05
C ASP A 110 7.77 6.44 -14.20
N ILE A 111 6.79 5.79 -14.85
CA ILE A 111 6.64 4.32 -14.83
C ILE A 111 7.92 3.58 -15.24
N GLU A 112 8.56 3.93 -16.35
CA GLU A 112 9.74 3.21 -16.82
C GLU A 112 10.93 3.33 -15.85
N LYS A 113 11.09 4.52 -15.27
CA LYS A 113 12.11 4.77 -14.25
C LYS A 113 11.83 3.94 -13.00
N LEU A 114 10.58 3.93 -12.53
CA LEU A 114 10.17 3.14 -11.37
C LEU A 114 10.45 1.64 -11.57
N LEU A 115 10.09 1.08 -12.73
CA LEU A 115 10.33 -0.32 -13.05
C LEU A 115 11.83 -0.65 -13.15
N GLY A 116 12.64 0.31 -13.60
CA GLY A 116 14.11 0.15 -13.68
C GLY A 116 14.83 0.24 -12.34
N GLU A 117 14.32 1.02 -11.38
CA GLU A 117 15.04 1.38 -10.15
C GLU A 117 14.52 0.69 -8.87
N ILE A 118 13.26 0.21 -8.86
CA ILE A 118 12.69 -0.36 -7.64
C ILE A 118 13.43 -1.61 -7.16
N GLN A 119 13.58 -1.76 -5.84
CA GLN A 119 14.46 -2.77 -5.26
C GLN A 119 14.04 -4.20 -5.61
N TYR A 120 12.74 -4.51 -5.51
CA TYR A 120 12.24 -5.88 -5.67
C TYR A 120 11.50 -6.04 -7.00
N LEU A 121 11.83 -7.10 -7.74
CA LEU A 121 11.21 -7.42 -9.03
C LEU A 121 9.70 -7.64 -8.90
N PHE A 122 9.25 -8.31 -7.84
CA PHE A 122 7.81 -8.50 -7.63
C PHE A 122 7.07 -7.16 -7.46
N THR A 123 7.67 -6.20 -6.74
CA THR A 123 7.10 -4.86 -6.58
C THR A 123 7.11 -4.10 -7.92
N ALA A 124 8.13 -4.27 -8.76
CA ALA A 124 8.12 -3.74 -10.13
C ALA A 124 6.93 -4.30 -10.92
N TRP A 125 6.71 -5.61 -10.86
CA TRP A 125 5.56 -6.26 -11.51
C TRP A 125 4.21 -5.73 -10.98
N GLN A 126 4.08 -5.53 -9.66
CA GLN A 126 2.87 -4.94 -9.07
C GLN A 126 2.66 -3.49 -9.52
N ILE A 127 3.71 -2.66 -9.59
CA ILE A 127 3.63 -1.27 -10.09
C ILE A 127 3.23 -1.23 -11.57
N ALA A 128 3.73 -2.15 -12.40
CA ALA A 128 3.32 -2.26 -13.78
C ALA A 128 1.82 -2.54 -13.89
N ASN A 129 1.30 -3.50 -13.11
CA ASN A 129 -0.13 -3.80 -13.06
C ASN A 129 -0.95 -2.63 -12.52
N LEU A 130 -0.50 -1.99 -11.44
CA LEU A 130 -1.12 -0.77 -10.88
C LEU A 130 -1.30 0.31 -11.97
N TYR A 131 -0.27 0.52 -12.79
CA TYR A 131 -0.30 1.46 -13.90
C TYR A 131 -1.28 1.03 -15.00
N LEU A 132 -1.25 -0.23 -15.43
CA LEU A 132 -2.17 -0.78 -16.43
C LEU A 132 -3.63 -0.68 -15.97
N GLY A 133 -3.91 -1.01 -14.71
CA GLY A 133 -5.22 -0.88 -14.09
C GLY A 133 -5.72 0.55 -14.07
N SER A 134 -4.83 1.52 -13.85
CA SER A 134 -5.16 2.95 -13.96
C SER A 134 -5.68 3.35 -15.35
N LEU A 135 -5.32 2.60 -16.39
CA LEU A 135 -5.76 2.81 -17.78
C LEU A 135 -6.94 1.92 -18.19
N HIS A 136 -7.53 1.19 -17.23
CA HIS A 136 -8.56 0.17 -17.45
C HIS A 136 -8.10 -0.93 -18.43
N LEU A 137 -6.80 -1.22 -18.44
CA LEU A 137 -6.22 -2.35 -19.16
C LEU A 137 -6.22 -3.59 -18.26
N PRO A 138 -6.32 -4.80 -18.86
CA PRO A 138 -5.95 -6.01 -18.15
C PRO A 138 -4.50 -5.93 -17.65
N GLY A 139 -4.22 -6.65 -16.57
CA GLY A 139 -2.89 -6.86 -16.06
C GLY A 139 -2.03 -7.69 -17.00
N LEU A 140 -0.77 -7.87 -16.61
CA LEU A 140 0.21 -8.66 -17.36
C LEU A 140 -0.16 -10.15 -17.45
N ASP A 141 -1.00 -10.62 -16.54
CA ASP A 141 -1.60 -11.96 -16.53
C ASP A 141 -2.89 -12.06 -17.38
N GLY A 142 -3.33 -10.94 -17.97
CA GLY A 142 -4.55 -10.83 -18.75
C GLY A 142 -5.85 -10.70 -17.92
N GLN A 143 -5.76 -10.61 -16.59
CA GLN A 143 -6.93 -10.45 -15.70
C GLN A 143 -7.23 -8.97 -15.40
N PRO A 144 -8.45 -8.62 -14.95
CA PRO A 144 -8.72 -7.29 -14.44
C PRO A 144 -7.80 -6.94 -13.26
N VAL A 145 -7.26 -5.72 -13.25
CA VAL A 145 -6.44 -5.23 -12.13
C VAL A 145 -7.32 -4.57 -11.08
N GLU A 146 -7.36 -5.17 -9.89
CA GLU A 146 -8.04 -4.59 -8.71
C GLU A 146 -7.09 -3.80 -7.80
N LEU A 147 -5.79 -3.86 -8.06
CA LEU A 147 -4.76 -3.13 -7.32
C LEU A 147 -4.87 -1.62 -7.58
N VAL A 148 -5.11 -0.85 -6.52
CA VAL A 148 -5.28 0.61 -6.58
C VAL A 148 -4.17 1.39 -5.87
N GLY A 149 -3.40 0.71 -5.02
CA GLY A 149 -2.21 1.21 -4.36
C GLY A 149 -1.38 0.06 -3.81
N LEU A 150 -0.13 0.36 -3.43
CA LEU A 150 0.69 -0.51 -2.59
C LEU A 150 1.73 0.30 -1.83
N SER A 151 2.28 -0.28 -0.77
CA SER A 151 3.37 0.31 0.01
C SER A 151 4.60 -0.59 0.04
N GLU A 152 5.77 0.00 -0.16
CA GLU A 152 7.07 -0.64 -0.01
C GLU A 152 7.97 0.24 0.86
N ALA A 153 8.44 -0.33 1.97
CA ALA A 153 9.18 0.42 3.00
C ALA A 153 8.37 1.63 3.51
N THR A 154 8.77 2.85 3.12
CA THR A 154 8.08 4.10 3.46
C THR A 154 7.37 4.72 2.26
N THR A 155 7.64 4.23 1.06
CA THR A 155 7.03 4.76 -0.16
C THR A 155 5.72 4.04 -0.42
N PHE A 156 4.70 4.77 -0.82
CA PHE A 156 3.46 4.18 -1.32
C PHE A 156 3.14 4.70 -2.72
N TYR A 157 2.90 3.74 -3.58
CA TYR A 157 2.60 3.92 -4.99
C TYR A 157 1.09 3.88 -5.16
N VAL A 158 0.52 4.94 -5.73
CA VAL A 158 -0.93 5.08 -5.87
C VAL A 158 -1.29 5.25 -7.34
N SER A 159 -2.33 4.55 -7.78
CA SER A 159 -2.86 4.66 -9.13
C SER A 159 -3.45 6.04 -9.41
N MET A 160 -3.26 6.55 -10.63
CA MET A 160 -3.94 7.76 -11.09
C MET A 160 -5.48 7.61 -11.19
N ALA A 161 -6.01 6.39 -11.05
CA ALA A 161 -7.44 6.19 -10.85
C ALA A 161 -7.96 6.87 -9.56
N TYR A 162 -7.09 7.22 -8.61
CA TYR A 162 -7.44 7.89 -7.36
C TYR A 162 -8.25 9.17 -7.59
N PHE A 163 -7.89 9.96 -8.60
CA PHE A 163 -8.57 11.23 -8.89
C PHE A 163 -9.91 11.06 -9.61
N ARG A 164 -10.23 9.86 -10.08
CA ARG A 164 -11.50 9.53 -10.76
C ARG A 164 -12.41 8.66 -9.92
N ASP A 165 -11.92 8.15 -8.78
CA ASP A 165 -12.71 7.31 -7.92
C ASP A 165 -13.91 8.10 -7.38
N GLY A 166 -15.10 7.56 -7.62
CA GLY A 166 -16.37 8.12 -7.17
C GLY A 166 -16.74 7.64 -5.77
N ASP A 167 -15.99 6.71 -5.20
CA ASP A 167 -16.26 6.18 -3.87
C ASP A 167 -16.06 7.27 -2.80
N PRO A 168 -17.12 7.62 -2.07
CA PRO A 168 -17.08 8.74 -1.17
C PRO A 168 -16.34 8.42 0.15
N PHE A 169 -15.96 7.16 0.38
CA PHE A 169 -15.21 6.69 1.54
C PHE A 169 -13.83 6.15 1.19
N ALA A 170 -13.48 6.04 -0.10
CA ALA A 170 -12.14 5.67 -0.51
C ALA A 170 -11.15 6.83 -0.35
N ASP A 171 -9.96 6.49 0.13
CA ASP A 171 -8.77 7.34 0.17
C ASP A 171 -7.52 6.45 0.22
N TRP A 172 -7.12 5.93 -0.94
CA TRP A 172 -6.01 4.98 -1.04
C TRP A 172 -4.70 5.56 -0.51
N VAL A 173 -4.52 6.89 -0.54
CA VAL A 173 -3.36 7.56 0.06
C VAL A 173 -3.33 7.38 1.58
N VAL A 174 -4.48 7.51 2.25
CA VAL A 174 -4.57 7.26 3.69
C VAL A 174 -4.42 5.78 4.00
N HIS A 175 -5.01 4.92 3.18
CA HIS A 175 -4.88 3.46 3.29
C HIS A 175 -3.41 3.02 3.26
N GLU A 176 -2.68 3.39 2.21
CA GLU A 176 -1.28 3.01 2.05
C GLU A 176 -0.38 3.64 3.11
N ALA A 177 -0.65 4.89 3.51
CA ALA A 177 0.06 5.51 4.62
C ALA A 177 -0.14 4.75 5.95
N ALA A 178 -1.32 4.13 6.16
CA ALA A 178 -1.57 3.31 7.33
C ALA A 178 -0.69 2.04 7.34
N HIS A 179 -0.35 1.48 6.17
CA HIS A 179 0.59 0.36 6.07
C HIS A 179 2.01 0.73 6.49
N VAL A 180 2.47 1.94 6.16
CA VAL A 180 3.79 2.43 6.61
C VAL A 180 3.90 2.39 8.14
N PHE A 181 2.81 2.65 8.88
CA PHE A 181 2.85 2.65 10.34
C PHE A 181 3.12 1.29 10.98
N HIS A 182 2.67 0.19 10.40
CA HIS A 182 2.88 -1.15 10.97
C HIS A 182 3.98 -1.95 10.27
N ASN A 183 4.53 -1.42 9.18
CA ASN A 183 5.66 -2.00 8.44
C ASN A 183 6.99 -1.26 8.65
N TRP A 184 7.00 -0.05 9.24
CA TRP A 184 8.23 0.71 9.45
C TRP A 184 8.68 0.76 10.91
N LYS A 185 10.00 0.65 11.13
CA LYS A 185 10.60 0.65 12.46
C LYS A 185 10.85 2.07 12.96
N ARG A 186 10.64 2.29 14.28
CA ARG A 186 10.90 3.59 14.92
C ARG A 186 12.34 4.04 14.79
N SER A 187 13.29 3.12 14.95
CA SER A 187 14.72 3.41 14.81
C SER A 187 15.08 3.92 13.41
N ARG A 188 14.45 3.38 12.36
CA ARG A 188 14.65 3.83 10.98
C ARG A 188 14.03 5.19 10.68
N ALA A 189 12.97 5.57 11.41
CA ALA A 189 12.40 6.90 11.36
C ALA A 189 13.14 7.93 12.24
N GLY A 190 14.22 7.54 12.93
CA GLY A 190 14.92 8.43 13.87
C GLY A 190 14.15 8.70 15.17
N LEU A 191 13.12 7.90 15.48
CA LEU A 191 12.33 8.03 16.70
C LEU A 191 12.91 7.20 17.85
N PRO A 192 12.76 7.65 19.11
CA PRO A 192 13.13 6.84 20.26
C PRO A 192 12.39 5.50 20.24
N HIS A 193 13.15 4.43 20.43
CA HIS A 193 12.68 3.05 20.51
C HIS A 193 13.07 2.48 21.89
N ALA A 194 12.16 1.75 22.51
CA ALA A 194 12.42 1.00 23.74
C ALA A 194 11.64 -0.31 23.71
N GLY A 195 12.31 -1.43 24.01
CA GLY A 195 11.69 -2.74 24.22
C GLY A 195 10.67 -3.12 23.14
N THR A 196 9.41 -3.33 23.55
CA THR A 196 8.28 -3.80 22.72
C THR A 196 7.79 -2.80 21.65
N ARG A 197 8.32 -1.58 21.57
CA ARG A 197 7.91 -0.56 20.59
C ARG A 197 8.81 -0.55 19.36
N GLU A 198 8.94 -1.68 18.66
CA GLU A 198 9.82 -1.79 17.48
C GLU A 198 9.29 -0.98 16.28
N TRP A 199 8.00 -1.14 16.00
CA TRP A 199 7.30 -0.53 14.86
C TRP A 199 6.74 0.85 15.22
N LEU A 200 6.44 1.68 14.20
CA LEU A 200 5.84 3.01 14.43
C LEU A 200 4.55 2.89 15.23
N LEU A 201 3.69 1.93 14.87
CA LEU A 201 2.52 1.49 15.61
C LEU A 201 2.51 -0.03 15.76
N ASP A 202 2.05 -0.50 16.92
CA ASP A 202 1.86 -1.92 17.19
C ASP A 202 0.43 -2.34 16.78
N VAL A 203 0.32 -2.95 15.61
CA VAL A 203 -0.92 -3.42 14.99
C VAL A 203 -0.81 -4.92 14.79
N ALA A 204 -1.80 -5.68 15.28
CA ALA A 204 -1.85 -7.12 15.13
C ALA A 204 -1.86 -7.50 13.65
N PHE A 205 -1.07 -8.51 13.27
CA PHE A 205 -0.90 -8.91 11.87
C PHE A 205 -2.24 -9.15 11.16
N ALA A 206 -3.16 -9.89 11.79
CA ALA A 206 -4.50 -10.18 11.25
C ALA A 206 -5.44 -8.95 11.19
N LYS A 207 -5.06 -7.80 11.75
CA LYS A 207 -5.86 -6.58 11.81
C LYS A 207 -5.27 -5.44 10.97
N ARG A 208 -4.19 -5.68 10.21
CA ARG A 208 -3.50 -4.65 9.41
C ARG A 208 -4.40 -4.04 8.34
N GLU A 209 -5.15 -4.87 7.61
CA GLU A 209 -6.14 -4.41 6.63
C GLU A 209 -7.32 -3.69 7.29
N VAL A 210 -7.86 -4.24 8.39
CA VAL A 210 -8.92 -3.60 9.17
C VAL A 210 -8.48 -2.21 9.64
N PHE A 211 -7.24 -2.08 10.11
CA PHE A 211 -6.65 -0.81 10.52
C PHE A 211 -6.56 0.18 9.36
N ALA A 212 -6.05 -0.24 8.20
CA ALA A 212 -5.90 0.62 7.02
C ALA A 212 -7.26 1.12 6.51
N TYR A 213 -8.22 0.21 6.29
CA TYR A 213 -9.57 0.58 5.87
C TYR A 213 -10.33 1.42 6.89
N ALA A 214 -10.15 1.16 8.19
CA ALA A 214 -10.76 1.99 9.23
C ALA A 214 -10.18 3.41 9.23
N CYS A 215 -8.87 3.56 9.06
CA CYS A 215 -8.21 4.85 8.94
C CYS A 215 -8.67 5.63 7.70
N GLU A 216 -8.74 4.97 6.55
CA GLU A 216 -9.23 5.50 5.28
C GLU A 216 -10.67 6.04 5.42
N ALA A 217 -11.59 5.18 5.85
CA ALA A 217 -12.99 5.55 6.02
C ALA A 217 -13.18 6.66 7.06
N TYR A 218 -12.44 6.60 8.17
CA TYR A 218 -12.51 7.62 9.21
C TYR A 218 -11.97 8.97 8.73
N ALA A 219 -10.87 8.99 7.95
CA ALA A 219 -10.36 10.22 7.32
C ALA A 219 -11.45 10.89 6.46
N ARG A 220 -12.08 10.11 5.57
CA ARG A 220 -13.14 10.61 4.68
C ARG A 220 -14.38 11.07 5.42
N ILE A 221 -14.75 10.39 6.51
CA ILE A 221 -15.83 10.84 7.39
C ILE A 221 -15.48 12.18 8.05
N LEU A 222 -14.27 12.34 8.57
CA LEU A 222 -13.83 13.59 9.21
C LEU A 222 -13.79 14.76 8.22
N GLU A 223 -13.35 14.52 6.99
CA GLU A 223 -13.29 15.52 5.92
C GLU A 223 -14.69 16.04 5.53
N ARG A 224 -15.70 15.16 5.56
CA ARG A 224 -17.04 15.44 5.03
C ARG A 224 -18.08 15.78 6.09
N ALA A 225 -17.82 15.48 7.37
CA ALA A 225 -18.75 15.70 8.47
C ALA A 225 -18.11 16.47 9.64
N PRO A 226 -18.36 17.79 9.72
CA PRO A 226 -17.79 18.62 10.79
C PRO A 226 -18.38 18.29 12.17
N SER A 227 -19.66 17.89 12.25
CA SER A 227 -20.31 17.60 13.53
C SER A 227 -20.34 16.11 13.89
N PRO A 228 -20.36 15.75 15.19
CA PRO A 228 -20.51 14.36 15.62
C PRO A 228 -21.79 13.67 15.11
N ALA A 229 -22.88 14.42 14.94
CA ALA A 229 -24.14 13.86 14.43
C ALA A 229 -24.02 13.47 12.95
N GLU A 230 -23.39 14.32 12.14
CA GLU A 230 -23.14 14.03 10.72
C GLU A 230 -22.18 12.85 10.54
N ARG A 231 -21.15 12.73 11.40
CA ARG A 231 -20.21 11.61 11.36
C ARG A 231 -20.91 10.28 11.59
N ARG A 232 -21.81 10.22 12.58
CA ARG A 232 -22.64 9.04 12.85
C ARG A 232 -23.58 8.72 11.68
N ARG A 233 -24.14 9.74 11.03
CA ARG A 233 -24.98 9.54 9.84
C ARG A 233 -24.18 8.99 8.65
N LEU A 234 -22.99 9.51 8.39
CA LEU A 234 -22.11 9.00 7.32
C LEU A 234 -21.67 7.57 7.61
N HIS A 235 -21.30 7.26 8.86
CA HIS A 235 -21.00 5.88 9.29
C HIS A 235 -22.19 4.93 9.08
N ALA A 236 -23.42 5.34 9.42
CA ALA A 236 -24.60 4.51 9.16
C ALA A 236 -24.78 4.23 7.66
N GLY A 237 -24.53 5.23 6.80
CA GLY A 237 -24.55 5.04 5.34
C GLY A 237 -23.45 4.10 4.84
N TYR A 238 -22.24 4.22 5.41
CA TYR A 238 -21.12 3.32 5.16
C TYR A 238 -21.48 1.87 5.53
N ALA A 239 -22.03 1.65 6.72
CA ALA A 239 -22.44 0.31 7.18
C ALA A 239 -23.51 -0.35 6.29
N GLN A 240 -24.34 0.44 5.60
CA GLN A 240 -25.40 -0.07 4.72
C GLN A 240 -24.91 -0.36 3.30
N LYS A 241 -24.05 0.48 2.75
CA LYS A 241 -23.76 0.50 1.30
C LYS A 241 -22.32 0.18 0.95
N TRP A 242 -21.41 0.30 1.91
CA TRP A 242 -19.99 0.25 1.66
C TRP A 242 -19.37 -1.01 2.27
N GLY A 243 -18.38 -1.54 1.57
CA GLY A 243 -17.68 -2.75 1.99
C GLY A 243 -16.65 -3.12 0.93
N PRO A 244 -15.37 -2.78 1.12
CA PRO A 244 -14.30 -3.35 0.34
C PRO A 244 -14.35 -4.85 0.52
N VAL A 245 -14.14 -5.56 -0.58
CA VAL A 245 -13.93 -7.00 -0.57
C VAL A 245 -12.43 -7.19 -0.68
N ALA A 246 -11.78 -7.40 0.47
CA ALA A 246 -10.36 -7.69 0.55
C ALA A 246 -10.17 -9.01 1.29
N GLU A 247 -9.15 -9.76 0.89
CA GLU A 247 -8.83 -11.03 1.53
C GLU A 247 -8.52 -10.80 3.02
N GLY A 248 -9.14 -11.60 3.90
CA GLY A 248 -8.94 -11.51 5.35
C GLY A 248 -9.65 -10.33 6.03
N LEU A 249 -10.43 -9.52 5.31
CA LEU A 249 -11.19 -8.42 5.91
C LEU A 249 -12.54 -8.87 6.47
N ASP A 250 -12.71 -8.77 7.79
CA ASP A 250 -14.03 -8.87 8.42
C ASP A 250 -14.77 -7.52 8.35
N ARG A 251 -15.80 -7.47 7.50
CA ARG A 251 -16.62 -6.28 7.31
C ARG A 251 -17.38 -5.87 8.57
N ALA A 252 -17.90 -6.82 9.34
CA ALA A 252 -18.65 -6.52 10.56
C ALA A 252 -17.73 -5.87 11.59
N GLU A 253 -16.52 -6.43 11.73
CA GLU A 253 -15.49 -5.84 12.57
C GLU A 253 -15.13 -4.42 12.13
N LEU A 254 -14.87 -4.20 10.84
CA LEU A 254 -14.53 -2.87 10.31
C LEU A 254 -15.61 -1.83 10.64
N VAL A 255 -16.88 -2.19 10.44
CA VAL A 255 -18.03 -1.32 10.75
C VAL A 255 -18.06 -0.98 12.24
N ASP A 256 -17.79 -1.93 13.13
CA ASP A 256 -17.78 -1.73 14.57
C ASP A 256 -16.62 -0.86 15.05
N VAL A 257 -15.41 -1.11 14.54
CA VAL A 257 -14.22 -0.28 14.82
C VAL A 257 -14.48 1.17 14.43
N LEU A 258 -15.06 1.38 13.24
CA LEU A 258 -15.39 2.72 12.76
C LEU A 258 -16.51 3.36 13.60
N ALA A 259 -17.50 2.59 14.04
CA ALA A 259 -18.59 3.06 14.91
C ALA A 259 -18.06 3.64 16.23
N GLU A 260 -17.06 2.99 16.84
CA GLU A 260 -16.39 3.49 18.03
C GLU A 260 -15.61 4.78 17.75
N ALA A 261 -14.87 4.80 16.64
CA ALA A 261 -14.05 5.94 16.25
C ALA A 261 -14.90 7.21 16.04
N VAL A 262 -16.04 7.11 15.35
CA VAL A 262 -16.91 8.27 15.08
C VAL A 262 -17.64 8.79 16.33
N ARG A 263 -17.82 7.96 17.37
CA ARG A 263 -18.42 8.38 18.65
C ARG A 263 -17.40 9.03 19.57
N ALA A 264 -16.13 8.69 19.44
CA ALA A 264 -15.06 9.15 20.30
C ALA A 264 -14.46 10.49 19.84
N ARG A 265 -14.00 11.31 20.80
CA ARG A 265 -13.19 12.50 20.49
C ARG A 265 -11.78 12.15 20.00
N ASN A 266 -11.30 10.94 20.30
CA ASN A 266 -9.98 10.42 19.98
C ASN A 266 -10.05 9.22 19.03
N GLY A 267 -10.91 9.29 18.00
CA GLY A 267 -11.24 8.16 17.12
C GLY A 267 -10.03 7.42 16.55
N TRP A 268 -8.98 8.12 16.11
CA TRP A 268 -7.72 7.50 15.65
C TRP A 268 -7.13 6.51 16.66
N LYS A 269 -7.11 6.86 17.95
CA LYS A 269 -6.61 5.98 19.01
C LYS A 269 -7.56 4.81 19.31
N ARG A 270 -8.86 4.96 19.03
CA ARG A 270 -9.83 3.86 19.15
C ARG A 270 -9.61 2.82 18.04
N ILE A 271 -9.39 3.29 16.82
CA ILE A 271 -9.02 2.43 15.68
C ILE A 271 -7.75 1.64 16.03
N LEU A 272 -6.69 2.33 16.44
CA LEU A 272 -5.45 1.67 16.84
C LEU A 272 -5.69 0.66 17.98
N GLY A 273 -6.37 1.05 19.05
CA GLY A 273 -6.61 0.18 20.20
C GLY A 273 -7.39 -1.09 19.87
N ARG A 274 -8.33 -1.03 18.91
CA ARG A 274 -9.07 -2.20 18.41
C ARG A 274 -8.23 -3.11 17.50
N CYS A 275 -7.19 -2.56 16.86
CA CYS A 275 -6.34 -3.30 15.93
C CYS A 275 -4.98 -3.70 16.54
N SER A 276 -4.65 -3.23 17.74
CA SER A 276 -3.44 -3.64 18.46
C SER A 276 -3.57 -5.09 18.97
N PRO A 277 -2.44 -5.79 19.18
CA PRO A 277 -2.46 -7.12 19.80
C PRO A 277 -3.17 -7.09 21.15
N GLU A 278 -3.94 -8.13 21.45
CA GLU A 278 -4.47 -8.31 22.80
C GLU A 278 -3.29 -8.36 23.78
N SER A 279 -3.37 -7.56 24.84
CA SER A 279 -2.32 -7.56 25.86
C SER A 279 -2.21 -8.97 26.43
N SER A 280 -1.06 -9.63 26.27
CA SER A 280 -0.75 -10.95 26.84
C SER A 280 -0.67 -10.96 28.38
N ALA A 281 -1.33 -10.02 29.05
CA ALA A 281 -1.38 -9.84 30.49
C ALA A 281 -2.58 -10.51 31.17
N ALA A 282 -3.40 -11.29 30.47
CA ALA A 282 -4.59 -11.98 31.03
C ALA A 282 -4.51 -13.51 31.00
N SER A 283 -3.31 -14.09 30.96
CA SER A 283 -3.11 -15.52 31.26
C SER A 283 -1.96 -15.68 32.25
N LYS A 284 -2.18 -15.28 33.50
CA LYS A 284 -1.53 -15.96 34.61
C LYS A 284 -2.35 -17.23 34.87
N PRO A 285 -1.79 -18.44 34.73
CA PRO A 285 -2.45 -19.60 35.29
C PRO A 285 -2.62 -19.34 36.79
N SER A 286 -3.86 -19.42 37.26
CA SER A 286 -4.17 -19.50 38.67
C SER A 286 -3.37 -20.66 39.25
N ALA A 287 -2.49 -20.34 40.19
CA ALA A 287 -1.93 -21.34 41.08
C ALA A 287 -3.09 -21.91 41.91
N GLU A 288 -3.67 -23.02 41.46
CA GLU A 288 -4.47 -23.86 42.33
C GLU A 288 -3.55 -24.87 43.01
N ARG A 289 -3.52 -24.72 44.34
CA ARG A 289 -3.06 -25.71 45.29
C ARG A 289 -4.04 -26.88 45.26
N VAL A 290 -3.56 -28.10 45.05
CA VAL A 290 -3.63 -29.26 45.99
C VAL A 290 -2.44 -30.15 45.67
#